data_AF-A0A497KCL1-F1
#
_entry.id   AF-A0A497KCL1-F1
#
_cell.length_a   1.000
_cell.length_b   1.000
_cell.length_c   1.000
_cell.angle_alpha   90.00
_cell.angle_beta   90.00
_cell.angle_gamma   90.00
#
_symmetry.space_group_name_H-M   'P 1'
#
loop_
_entity.id
_entity.type
_entity.pdbx_description
1 polymer ?
#
loop_
_entity_poly.entity_id
_entity_poly.type
_entity_poly.pdbx_seq_one_letter_code
_entity_poly.pdbx_strand_id
1 'polypeptide(L)'
;MNKYKIRILAIKTADDDGSHAASVSATKLAERIIRATEIFKKANIEFLFDPAVDIMEVKSTLLNRDITLYDDPKKYTSKSEKPPHNSEIHSEARWKLASLFTDRLCIFFSYRTRLKYNETAGYWEEVGRGGSSGWSALYVNMPGGGGGINDLAHEIGHYLQIRHPFVGGVKTVADAATRIKKYVEDDGYPKSEGLNALDGDRSWVTDTPADAAGSIFVSEGLDKCGSVGEIPIPVNFTNGISKTYVLKPDRSNIMSYFKDCPGDKSISSQQAIRVRDGLDYGLRHDLISLKAREIKGKITRKGSATAGGIGMIDIAYIRAGRVATAVRTREKTLKVIVWDISSNGNTVTRKGAGEAGIISDISACCMGLGLLATAVRDSNGNLKVIMWQVTSSGNVIRKESGSAGAVSVIATCRIGIEYLATAVRDSKGKLKVIVWHVTAEGGIKRVGDAGAGIISDVSLSSVGHDSVAAHVKDSKGNLKIIVWRWQAKEKKLVRLDSINAGMISALAAENLDRYVQISAVRDSNNNLKVITWHVSSENDVVTRRGDGSAGAISKIACCRMGKDLLVTAVRDSGNNLKVILWEVGASGYHIGRRGSGSAGGVGKITVCPAGSDLFATAIQDRHNNFKVIAWKIS
;
A
#
# COMPACT_ATOMS: atom_id res chain seq x y z
N MET A 1 -19.11 5.63 -6.14
CA MET A 1 -17.77 5.03 -6.35
C MET A 1 -17.93 3.86 -7.32
N ASN A 2 -16.97 3.63 -8.21
CA ASN A 2 -17.06 2.53 -9.18
C ASN A 2 -16.96 1.16 -8.46
N LYS A 3 -17.75 0.17 -8.87
CA LYS A 3 -17.65 -1.20 -8.34
C LYS A 3 -16.41 -1.89 -8.93
N TYR A 4 -15.59 -2.53 -8.10
CA TYR A 4 -14.49 -3.38 -8.57
C TYR A 4 -14.92 -4.84 -8.59
N LYS A 5 -14.61 -5.51 -9.70
CA LYS A 5 -14.85 -6.94 -9.88
C LYS A 5 -13.50 -7.65 -9.79
N ILE A 6 -13.32 -8.48 -8.78
CA ILE A 6 -12.08 -9.21 -8.52
C ILE A 6 -12.34 -10.68 -8.80
N ARG A 7 -11.65 -11.24 -9.81
CA ARG A 7 -11.80 -12.66 -10.15
C ARG A 7 -11.02 -13.52 -9.13
N ILE A 8 -11.64 -14.59 -8.67
CA ILE A 8 -11.01 -15.58 -7.78
C ILE A 8 -10.38 -16.70 -8.61
N LEU A 9 -9.30 -17.29 -8.11
CA LEU A 9 -8.79 -18.60 -8.51
C LEU A 9 -8.67 -19.46 -7.26
N ALA A 10 -9.49 -20.49 -7.14
CA ALA A 10 -9.40 -21.49 -6.08
C ALA A 10 -8.45 -22.61 -6.51
N ILE A 11 -7.39 -22.82 -5.74
CA ILE A 11 -6.34 -23.81 -6.00
C ILE A 11 -6.49 -24.91 -4.96
N LYS A 12 -7.08 -26.05 -5.34
CA LYS A 12 -7.22 -27.23 -4.49
C LYS A 12 -5.95 -28.06 -4.60
N THR A 13 -5.27 -28.30 -3.49
CA THR A 13 -4.03 -29.08 -3.49
C THR A 13 -4.19 -30.45 -2.85
N ALA A 14 -3.28 -31.35 -3.20
CA ALA A 14 -3.05 -32.65 -2.58
C ALA A 14 -1.54 -32.91 -2.50
N ASP A 15 -1.10 -33.87 -1.70
CA ASP A 15 0.29 -34.31 -1.72
C ASP A 15 0.62 -34.98 -3.07
N ASP A 16 1.91 -35.19 -3.36
CA ASP A 16 2.35 -35.72 -4.67
C ASP A 16 1.74 -37.10 -4.98
N ASP A 17 1.52 -37.92 -3.96
CA ASP A 17 0.85 -39.22 -4.02
C ASP A 17 -0.68 -39.13 -4.10
N GLY A 18 -1.24 -37.92 -4.03
CA GLY A 18 -2.68 -37.66 -4.00
C GLY A 18 -3.33 -37.78 -2.62
N SER A 19 -2.56 -38.12 -1.57
CA SER A 19 -3.05 -38.09 -0.19
C SER A 19 -3.33 -36.65 0.26
N HIS A 20 -4.07 -36.53 1.37
CA HIS A 20 -4.40 -35.23 1.97
C HIS A 20 -5.01 -34.20 0.99
N ALA A 21 -5.79 -34.68 0.02
CA ALA A 21 -6.45 -33.83 -0.96
C ALA A 21 -7.48 -32.89 -0.33
N ALA A 22 -7.52 -31.65 -0.82
CA ALA A 22 -8.52 -30.68 -0.40
C ALA A 22 -9.95 -31.17 -0.69
N SER A 23 -10.75 -31.28 0.37
CA SER A 23 -12.09 -31.89 0.35
C SER A 23 -13.23 -30.90 0.17
N VAL A 24 -12.95 -29.59 0.15
CA VAL A 24 -13.99 -28.56 -0.05
C VAL A 24 -14.64 -28.68 -1.44
N SER A 25 -15.96 -28.78 -1.45
CA SER A 25 -16.75 -28.86 -2.69
C SER A 25 -16.88 -27.50 -3.38
N ALA A 26 -17.08 -27.49 -4.68
CA ALA A 26 -17.40 -26.29 -5.47
C ALA A 26 -18.54 -25.44 -4.89
N THR A 27 -19.64 -26.06 -4.45
CA THR A 27 -20.79 -25.35 -3.84
C THR A 27 -20.39 -24.59 -2.57
N LYS A 28 -19.73 -25.28 -1.64
CA LYS A 28 -19.20 -24.68 -0.40
C LYS A 28 -18.19 -23.55 -0.65
N LEU A 29 -17.41 -23.63 -1.73
CA LEU A 29 -16.53 -22.54 -2.15
C LEU A 29 -17.34 -21.33 -2.62
N ALA A 30 -18.33 -21.55 -3.48
CA ALA A 30 -19.20 -20.49 -3.98
C ALA A 30 -19.93 -19.78 -2.84
N GLU A 31 -20.48 -20.51 -1.86
CA GLU A 31 -21.12 -19.95 -0.67
C GLU A 31 -20.20 -18.99 0.11
N ARG A 32 -18.94 -19.38 0.33
CA ARG A 32 -17.95 -18.54 1.03
C ARG A 32 -17.60 -17.29 0.24
N ILE A 33 -17.55 -17.39 -1.09
CA ILE A 33 -17.23 -16.24 -1.97
C ILE A 33 -18.42 -15.28 -2.06
N ILE A 34 -19.66 -15.79 -2.07
CA ILE A 34 -20.88 -14.98 -1.92
C ILE A 34 -20.83 -14.25 -0.59
N ARG A 35 -20.55 -14.96 0.51
CA ARG A 35 -20.42 -14.36 1.83
C ARG A 35 -19.34 -13.27 1.88
N ALA A 36 -18.17 -13.51 1.30
CA ALA A 36 -17.13 -12.49 1.18
C ALA A 36 -17.63 -11.27 0.37
N THR A 37 -18.37 -11.48 -0.72
CA THR A 37 -18.94 -10.40 -1.52
C THR A 37 -19.91 -9.53 -0.72
N GLU A 38 -20.75 -10.13 0.12
CA GLU A 38 -21.65 -9.39 1.01
C GLU A 38 -20.88 -8.48 1.98
N ILE A 39 -19.87 -9.04 2.65
CA ILE A 39 -19.05 -8.33 3.65
C ILE A 39 -18.27 -7.17 3.00
N PHE A 40 -17.65 -7.39 1.84
CA PHE A 40 -16.85 -6.39 1.15
C PHE A 40 -17.67 -5.47 0.23
N LYS A 41 -19.02 -5.60 0.19
CA LYS A 41 -19.92 -4.69 -0.52
C LYS A 41 -19.73 -3.24 -0.09
N LYS A 42 -19.41 -2.99 1.19
CA LYS A 42 -19.11 -1.64 1.71
C LYS A 42 -17.89 -0.99 1.05
N ALA A 43 -16.93 -1.79 0.60
CA ALA A 43 -15.80 -1.36 -0.22
C ALA A 43 -16.13 -1.30 -1.72
N ASN A 44 -17.39 -1.50 -2.13
CA ASN A 44 -17.81 -1.64 -3.52
C ASN A 44 -17.01 -2.72 -4.28
N ILE A 45 -16.83 -3.89 -3.65
CA ILE A 45 -16.17 -5.05 -4.26
C ILE A 45 -17.20 -6.14 -4.54
N GLU A 46 -17.02 -6.81 -5.66
CA GLU A 46 -17.65 -8.07 -6.01
C GLU A 46 -16.58 -9.08 -6.39
N PHE A 47 -16.63 -10.24 -5.74
CA PHE A 47 -15.76 -11.35 -6.12
C PHE A 47 -16.46 -12.17 -7.19
N LEU A 48 -15.79 -12.32 -8.33
CA LEU A 48 -16.27 -13.17 -9.43
C LEU A 48 -15.71 -14.57 -9.25
N PHE A 49 -16.59 -15.56 -9.25
CA PHE A 49 -16.21 -16.96 -9.19
C PHE A 49 -17.19 -17.80 -10.00
N ASP A 50 -16.63 -18.56 -10.93
CA ASP A 50 -17.31 -19.59 -11.69
C ASP A 50 -16.62 -20.93 -11.41
N PRO A 51 -17.26 -21.83 -10.66
CA PRO A 51 -16.65 -23.11 -10.29
C PRO A 51 -16.20 -23.96 -11.48
N ALA A 52 -16.76 -23.75 -12.69
CA ALA A 52 -16.39 -24.52 -13.87
C ALA A 52 -15.00 -24.15 -14.43
N VAL A 53 -14.52 -22.92 -14.18
CA VAL A 53 -13.27 -22.40 -14.79
C VAL A 53 -12.31 -21.74 -13.80
N ASP A 54 -12.75 -21.49 -12.56
CA ASP A 54 -11.93 -20.84 -11.52
C ASP A 54 -11.45 -21.81 -10.44
N ILE A 55 -11.58 -23.12 -10.67
CA ILE A 55 -11.00 -24.16 -9.81
C ILE A 55 -9.83 -24.80 -10.56
N MET A 56 -8.66 -24.78 -9.93
CA MET A 56 -7.47 -25.49 -10.38
C MET A 56 -7.11 -26.56 -9.34
N GLU A 57 -6.89 -27.79 -9.78
CA GLU A 57 -6.43 -28.88 -8.92
C GLU A 57 -4.94 -29.16 -9.17
N VAL A 58 -4.14 -29.27 -8.09
CA VAL A 58 -2.69 -29.45 -8.20
C VAL A 58 -2.21 -30.48 -7.18
N LYS A 59 -1.54 -31.53 -7.64
CA LYS A 59 -0.82 -32.48 -6.78
C LYS A 59 0.60 -31.95 -6.55
N SER A 60 0.85 -31.47 -5.33
CA SER A 60 2.16 -30.97 -4.93
C SER A 60 2.27 -30.93 -3.42
N THR A 61 3.12 -31.77 -2.83
CA THR A 61 3.38 -31.74 -1.37
C THR A 61 3.89 -30.36 -0.92
N LEU A 62 4.70 -29.70 -1.78
CA LEU A 62 5.20 -28.35 -1.53
C LEU A 62 4.08 -27.32 -1.43
N LEU A 63 3.03 -27.42 -2.25
CA LEU A 63 1.90 -26.51 -2.18
C LEU A 63 0.91 -26.90 -1.08
N ASN A 64 0.76 -28.19 -0.79
CA ASN A 64 -0.25 -28.73 0.11
C ASN A 64 0.09 -28.64 1.60
N ARG A 65 1.38 -28.65 1.94
CA ARG A 65 1.89 -28.54 3.32
C ARG A 65 2.52 -27.17 3.58
N ASP A 66 2.76 -26.85 4.85
CA ASP A 66 3.45 -25.62 5.25
C ASP A 66 4.88 -25.90 5.74
N ILE A 67 5.19 -27.15 6.08
CA ILE A 67 6.51 -27.58 6.56
C ILE A 67 6.92 -28.93 5.94
N THR A 68 8.22 -29.08 5.73
CA THR A 68 8.91 -30.35 5.50
C THR A 68 9.73 -30.65 6.76
N LEU A 69 9.49 -31.81 7.38
CA LEU A 69 10.20 -32.27 8.56
C LEU A 69 11.43 -33.08 8.15
N TYR A 70 12.54 -32.89 8.87
CA TYR A 70 13.78 -33.66 8.63
C TYR A 70 13.95 -34.85 9.58
N ASP A 71 13.15 -34.91 10.65
CA ASP A 71 13.12 -36.01 11.60
C ASP A 71 11.70 -36.15 12.20
N ASP A 72 11.44 -37.26 12.89
CA ASP A 72 10.19 -37.50 13.63
C ASP A 72 10.04 -36.48 14.76
N PRO A 73 8.99 -35.63 14.76
CA PRO A 73 8.81 -34.60 15.76
C PRO A 73 8.61 -35.17 17.17
N LYS A 74 8.16 -36.44 17.29
CA LYS A 74 7.93 -37.08 18.60
C LYS A 74 9.21 -37.37 19.37
N LYS A 75 10.38 -37.37 18.71
CA LYS A 75 11.69 -37.52 19.37
C LYS A 75 12.07 -36.29 20.19
N TYR A 76 11.45 -35.14 19.92
CA TYR A 76 11.75 -33.87 20.58
C TYR A 76 10.81 -33.70 21.77
N THR A 77 11.30 -34.03 22.97
CA THR A 77 10.53 -34.01 24.23
C THR A 77 10.70 -32.71 25.04
N SER A 78 11.54 -31.80 24.57
CA SER A 78 11.70 -30.47 25.16
C SER A 78 10.93 -29.41 24.36
N LYS A 79 10.13 -28.59 25.05
CA LYS A 79 9.41 -27.45 24.45
C LYS A 79 10.34 -26.38 23.88
N SER A 80 11.58 -26.27 24.38
CA SER A 80 12.56 -25.31 23.85
C SER A 80 13.29 -25.84 22.61
N GLU A 81 13.24 -27.15 22.38
CA GLU A 81 13.94 -27.81 21.27
C GLU A 81 12.94 -28.13 20.16
N LYS A 82 12.75 -27.18 19.24
CA LYS A 82 11.81 -27.35 18.13
C LYS A 82 12.40 -28.29 17.06
N PRO A 83 11.64 -29.27 16.54
CA PRO A 83 12.12 -30.17 15.49
C PRO A 83 12.66 -29.41 14.26
N PRO A 84 13.74 -29.92 13.63
CA PRO A 84 14.32 -29.32 12.43
C PRO A 84 13.35 -29.47 11.26
N HIS A 85 13.08 -28.36 10.58
CA HIS A 85 12.08 -28.28 9.52
C HIS A 85 12.39 -27.17 8.52
N ASN A 86 11.78 -27.23 7.34
CA ASN A 86 11.80 -26.16 6.35
C ASN A 86 10.39 -25.72 5.99
N SER A 87 10.12 -24.42 6.13
CA SER A 87 8.83 -23.80 5.79
C SER A 87 8.91 -22.82 4.62
N GLU A 88 10.14 -22.44 4.24
CA GLU A 88 10.42 -21.42 3.24
C GLU A 88 10.08 -21.93 1.85
N ILE A 89 10.53 -23.15 1.51
CA ILE A 89 10.29 -23.78 0.21
C ILE A 89 8.79 -23.91 -0.13
N HIS A 90 7.94 -24.12 0.88
CA HIS A 90 6.49 -24.21 0.70
C HIS A 90 5.88 -22.84 0.38
N SER A 91 6.33 -21.81 1.09
CA SER A 91 5.86 -20.44 0.91
C SER A 91 6.31 -19.88 -0.44
N GLU A 92 7.55 -20.17 -0.85
CA GLU A 92 8.09 -19.85 -2.16
C GLU A 92 7.35 -20.54 -3.30
N ALA A 93 7.07 -21.85 -3.17
CA ALA A 93 6.33 -22.59 -4.20
C ALA A 93 4.95 -21.98 -4.46
N ARG A 94 4.20 -21.67 -3.39
CA ARG A 94 2.91 -20.97 -3.51
C ARG A 94 3.06 -19.56 -4.10
N TRP A 95 4.12 -18.83 -3.72
CA TRP A 95 4.39 -17.50 -4.26
C TRP A 95 4.65 -17.54 -5.76
N LYS A 96 5.51 -18.47 -6.20
CA LYS A 96 5.85 -18.70 -7.61
C LYS A 96 4.59 -19.01 -8.41
N LEU A 97 3.74 -19.93 -7.95
CA LEU A 97 2.49 -20.25 -8.64
C LEU A 97 1.52 -19.06 -8.66
N ALA A 98 1.29 -18.39 -7.53
CA ALA A 98 0.38 -17.24 -7.46
C ALA A 98 0.85 -16.06 -8.33
N SER A 99 2.17 -15.89 -8.51
CA SER A 99 2.73 -14.84 -9.37
C SER A 99 2.38 -14.99 -10.86
N LEU A 100 1.95 -16.18 -11.29
CA LEU A 100 1.46 -16.41 -12.64
C LEU A 100 0.05 -15.83 -12.87
N PHE A 101 -0.70 -15.55 -11.79
CA PHE A 101 -2.11 -15.15 -11.83
C PHE A 101 -2.35 -13.80 -11.13
N THR A 102 -1.60 -12.78 -11.52
CA THR A 102 -1.67 -11.44 -10.89
C THR A 102 -2.98 -10.69 -11.14
N ASP A 103 -3.81 -11.13 -12.09
CA ASP A 103 -5.15 -10.58 -12.34
C ASP A 103 -6.26 -11.29 -11.54
N ARG A 104 -5.89 -12.22 -10.65
CA ARG A 104 -6.82 -12.99 -9.82
C ARG A 104 -6.35 -13.02 -8.37
N LEU A 105 -7.31 -13.10 -7.45
CA LEU A 105 -7.02 -13.43 -6.06
C LEU A 105 -6.88 -14.95 -5.96
N CYS A 106 -5.65 -15.42 -5.78
CA CYS A 106 -5.35 -16.85 -5.60
C CYS A 106 -5.65 -17.29 -4.16
N ILE A 107 -6.43 -18.36 -4.02
CA ILE A 107 -6.76 -18.98 -2.73
C ILE A 107 -6.35 -20.44 -2.78
N PHE A 108 -5.37 -20.82 -1.96
CA PHE A 108 -4.97 -22.21 -1.79
C PHE A 108 -5.85 -22.88 -0.75
N PHE A 109 -6.45 -24.00 -1.11
CA PHE A 109 -7.13 -24.93 -0.20
C PHE A 109 -6.25 -26.15 -0.05
N SER A 110 -5.65 -26.31 1.11
CA SER A 110 -4.53 -27.23 1.31
C SER A 110 -4.65 -27.96 2.65
N TYR A 111 -3.99 -29.11 2.78
CA TYR A 111 -3.97 -29.86 4.05
C TYR A 111 -3.45 -29.01 5.21
N ARG A 112 -2.37 -28.27 4.95
CA ARG A 112 -1.74 -27.29 5.84
C ARG A 112 -1.25 -27.85 7.17
N THR A 113 0.01 -27.57 7.50
CA THR A 113 0.65 -28.18 8.68
C THR A 113 1.39 -27.17 9.54
N ARG A 114 1.65 -27.52 10.80
CA ARG A 114 2.53 -26.76 11.69
C ARG A 114 3.04 -27.67 12.81
N LEU A 115 4.18 -27.31 13.36
CA LEU A 115 4.67 -27.89 14.60
C LEU A 115 3.97 -27.27 15.81
N LYS A 116 3.49 -28.11 16.73
CA LYS A 116 2.94 -27.71 18.02
C LYS A 116 3.49 -28.63 19.11
N TYR A 117 3.94 -28.06 20.22
CA TYR A 117 4.31 -28.85 21.39
C TYR A 117 3.04 -29.30 22.13
N ASN A 118 2.93 -30.59 22.40
CA ASN A 118 1.82 -31.17 23.13
C ASN A 118 2.23 -31.30 24.61
N GLU A 119 1.73 -30.40 25.45
CA GLU A 119 2.06 -30.35 26.89
C GLU A 119 1.67 -31.65 27.61
N THR A 120 0.58 -32.29 27.20
CA THR A 120 0.10 -33.54 27.81
C THR A 120 0.94 -34.73 27.39
N ALA A 121 1.30 -34.81 26.11
CA ALA A 121 2.07 -35.92 25.57
C ALA A 121 3.58 -35.78 25.80
N GLY A 122 4.06 -34.58 26.13
CA GLY A 122 5.47 -34.31 26.41
C GLY A 122 6.37 -34.34 25.17
N TYR A 123 5.83 -34.10 23.97
CA TYR A 123 6.61 -34.08 22.72
C TYR A 123 6.04 -33.11 21.69
N TRP A 124 6.82 -32.80 20.65
CA TRP A 124 6.35 -32.06 19.48
C TRP A 124 5.57 -32.95 18.50
N GLU A 125 4.52 -32.39 17.91
CA GLU A 125 3.72 -33.06 16.89
C GLU A 125 3.46 -32.12 15.71
N GLU A 126 3.29 -32.73 14.53
CA GLU A 126 2.75 -32.03 13.37
C GLU A 126 1.22 -32.05 13.46
N VAL A 127 0.61 -30.87 13.38
CA VAL A 127 -0.84 -30.70 13.45
C VAL A 127 -1.34 -29.84 12.30
N GLY A 128 -2.64 -29.93 12.02
CA GLY A 128 -3.33 -29.08 11.05
C GLY A 128 -3.23 -27.58 11.39
N ARG A 129 -3.28 -26.75 10.35
CA ARG A 129 -3.27 -25.29 10.47
C ARG A 129 -4.50 -24.68 9.81
N GLY A 130 -5.10 -23.68 10.48
CA GLY A 130 -6.27 -22.94 9.98
C GLY A 130 -5.95 -22.00 8.82
N GLY A 131 -6.85 -21.08 8.49
CA GLY A 131 -6.62 -20.05 7.46
C GLY A 131 -5.43 -19.15 7.79
N SER A 132 -4.79 -18.60 6.75
CA SER A 132 -3.81 -17.53 6.93
C SER A 132 -3.58 -16.76 5.65
N SER A 133 -3.31 -15.48 5.79
CA SER A 133 -2.93 -14.60 4.71
C SER A 133 -2.18 -13.40 5.30
N GLY A 134 -1.67 -12.54 4.43
CA GLY A 134 -0.94 -11.36 4.88
C GLY A 134 -1.14 -10.19 3.93
N TRP A 135 -0.99 -9.00 4.48
CA TRP A 135 -1.12 -7.74 3.74
C TRP A 135 -0.13 -7.59 2.57
N SER A 136 1.01 -8.30 2.62
CA SER A 136 2.00 -8.37 1.54
C SER A 136 1.95 -9.66 0.72
N ALA A 137 1.23 -10.70 1.17
CA ALA A 137 1.17 -12.00 0.49
C ALA A 137 0.56 -11.87 -0.92
N LEU A 138 0.92 -12.77 -1.85
CA LEU A 138 0.28 -12.85 -3.18
C LEU A 138 -0.96 -13.73 -3.21
N TYR A 139 -1.26 -14.43 -2.12
CA TYR A 139 -2.34 -15.40 -2.04
C TYR A 139 -2.96 -15.46 -0.64
N VAL A 140 -4.09 -16.17 -0.55
CA VAL A 140 -4.75 -16.56 0.70
C VAL A 140 -4.59 -18.08 0.88
N ASN A 141 -4.29 -18.54 2.08
CA ASN A 141 -4.31 -19.96 2.42
C ASN A 141 -5.53 -20.30 3.28
N MET A 142 -6.17 -21.41 2.95
CA MET A 142 -7.30 -22.00 3.64
C MET A 142 -7.02 -23.48 3.94
N PRO A 143 -7.56 -24.03 5.03
CA PRO A 143 -7.54 -25.48 5.25
C PRO A 143 -8.33 -26.19 4.14
N GLY A 144 -7.99 -27.43 3.83
CA GLY A 144 -8.53 -28.18 2.69
C GLY A 144 -10.04 -28.38 2.71
N GLY A 145 -10.65 -28.37 3.91
CA GLY A 145 -12.10 -28.39 4.11
C GLY A 145 -12.79 -27.02 3.97
N GLY A 146 -12.03 -25.94 3.75
CA GLY A 146 -12.52 -24.57 3.54
C GLY A 146 -12.79 -23.74 4.80
N GLY A 147 -12.62 -24.30 6.00
CA GLY A 147 -12.84 -23.60 7.28
C GLY A 147 -14.31 -23.26 7.55
N GLY A 148 -14.59 -22.40 8.53
CA GLY A 148 -15.91 -21.82 8.77
C GLY A 148 -16.36 -20.90 7.63
N ILE A 149 -17.65 -20.57 7.59
CA ILE A 149 -18.25 -19.75 6.51
C ILE A 149 -17.63 -18.35 6.40
N ASN A 150 -17.18 -17.79 7.53
CA ASN A 150 -16.59 -16.45 7.61
C ASN A 150 -15.05 -16.47 7.54
N ASP A 151 -14.40 -17.63 7.64
CA ASP A 151 -12.94 -17.71 7.66
C ASP A 151 -12.32 -17.17 6.37
N LEU A 152 -12.88 -17.53 5.21
CA LEU A 152 -12.35 -17.04 3.95
C LEU A 152 -12.43 -15.52 3.85
N ALA A 153 -13.56 -14.92 4.27
CA ALA A 153 -13.72 -13.47 4.22
C ALA A 153 -12.74 -12.75 5.17
N HIS A 154 -12.47 -13.33 6.34
CA HIS A 154 -11.47 -12.82 7.27
C HIS A 154 -10.06 -12.81 6.64
N GLU A 155 -9.65 -13.91 6.01
CA GLU A 155 -8.36 -13.98 5.34
C GLU A 155 -8.28 -13.07 4.09
N ILE A 156 -9.36 -12.97 3.33
CA ILE A 156 -9.44 -11.98 2.25
C ILE A 156 -9.25 -10.56 2.79
N GLY A 157 -9.71 -10.26 4.01
CA GLY A 157 -9.47 -8.98 4.67
C GLY A 157 -7.98 -8.68 4.85
N HIS A 158 -7.22 -9.59 5.44
CA HIS A 158 -5.76 -9.42 5.53
C HIS A 158 -5.10 -9.27 4.17
N TYR A 159 -5.49 -10.09 3.19
CA TYR A 159 -5.00 -9.96 1.82
C TYR A 159 -5.31 -8.55 1.26
N LEU A 160 -6.51 -8.03 1.49
CA LEU A 160 -6.93 -6.67 1.10
C LEU A 160 -6.50 -5.57 2.08
N GLN A 161 -5.44 -5.82 2.87
CA GLN A 161 -4.75 -4.81 3.68
C GLN A 161 -5.55 -4.23 4.85
N ILE A 162 -6.46 -5.00 5.45
CA ILE A 162 -7.07 -4.65 6.75
C ILE A 162 -6.52 -5.51 7.88
N ARG A 163 -6.47 -4.92 9.08
CA ARG A 163 -5.84 -5.50 10.29
C ARG A 163 -6.90 -5.93 11.30
N HIS A 164 -6.44 -6.71 12.28
CA HIS A 164 -7.26 -7.05 13.44
C HIS A 164 -7.50 -5.80 14.30
N PRO A 165 -8.73 -5.55 14.77
CA PRO A 165 -9.01 -4.46 15.72
C PRO A 165 -8.54 -4.78 17.13
N PHE A 166 -8.19 -6.04 17.41
CA PHE A 166 -7.74 -6.46 18.74
C PHE A 166 -6.22 -6.45 18.88
N VAL A 167 -5.78 -6.31 20.13
CA VAL A 167 -4.39 -6.56 20.51
C VAL A 167 -4.20 -8.01 20.95
N GLY A 168 -3.11 -8.65 20.49
CA GLY A 168 -2.75 -9.99 20.95
C GLY A 168 -2.30 -10.00 22.42
N GLY A 169 -2.56 -11.12 23.11
CA GLY A 169 -2.03 -11.39 24.45
C GLY A 169 -2.88 -10.92 25.62
N VAL A 170 -4.04 -10.30 25.39
CA VAL A 170 -4.97 -9.90 26.45
C VAL A 170 -6.02 -11.00 26.62
N LYS A 171 -5.95 -11.75 27.74
CA LYS A 171 -6.86 -12.88 28.00
C LYS A 171 -7.80 -12.64 29.16
N THR A 172 -7.47 -11.73 30.07
CA THR A 172 -8.22 -11.44 31.30
C THR A 172 -8.41 -9.94 31.52
N VAL A 173 -9.30 -9.55 32.43
CA VAL A 173 -9.44 -8.16 32.89
C VAL A 173 -8.14 -7.61 33.47
N ALA A 174 -7.37 -8.44 34.19
CA ALA A 174 -6.08 -8.07 34.75
C ALA A 174 -5.02 -7.76 33.67
N ASP A 175 -4.97 -8.57 32.60
CA ASP A 175 -4.08 -8.31 31.45
C ASP A 175 -4.43 -6.97 30.80
N ALA A 176 -5.73 -6.73 30.61
CA ALA A 176 -6.23 -5.49 30.01
C ALA A 176 -5.90 -4.27 30.88
N ALA A 177 -6.15 -4.35 32.19
CA ALA A 177 -5.84 -3.29 33.15
C ALA A 177 -4.33 -2.99 33.18
N THR A 178 -3.48 -4.01 33.18
CA THR A 178 -2.02 -3.87 33.10
C THR A 178 -1.59 -3.11 31.85
N ARG A 179 -2.15 -3.49 30.69
CA ARG A 179 -1.82 -2.86 29.41
C ARG A 179 -2.27 -1.41 29.33
N ILE A 180 -3.47 -1.10 29.83
CA ILE A 180 -3.99 0.27 29.94
C ILE A 180 -3.12 1.11 30.88
N LYS A 181 -2.76 0.56 32.05
CA LYS A 181 -1.91 1.24 33.02
C LYS A 181 -0.56 1.61 32.41
N LYS A 182 0.10 0.65 31.77
CA LYS A 182 1.36 0.87 31.04
C LYS A 182 1.23 2.00 30.00
N TYR A 183 0.20 1.95 29.16
CA TYR A 183 -0.02 2.97 28.12
C TYR A 183 -0.16 4.39 28.71
N VAL A 184 -0.86 4.52 29.84
CA VAL A 184 -1.05 5.83 30.48
C VAL A 184 0.21 6.29 31.24
N GLU A 185 0.81 5.42 32.04
CA GLU A 185 1.88 5.79 32.97
C GLU A 185 3.26 5.74 32.35
N ASP A 186 3.60 4.64 31.67
CA ASP A 186 4.92 4.45 31.09
C ASP A 186 5.04 5.20 29.76
N ASP A 187 4.00 5.11 28.93
CA ASP A 187 4.02 5.65 27.57
C ASP A 187 3.51 7.11 27.53
N GLY A 188 2.99 7.62 28.66
CA GLY A 188 2.68 9.04 28.88
C GLY A 188 1.37 9.54 28.26
N TYR A 189 0.44 8.64 27.92
CA TYR A 189 -0.84 9.03 27.32
C TYR A 189 -1.89 9.48 28.35
N PRO A 190 -2.84 10.36 27.99
CA PRO A 190 -3.89 10.80 28.90
C PRO A 190 -4.73 9.64 29.44
N LYS A 191 -5.12 9.70 30.72
CA LYS A 191 -6.09 8.76 31.35
C LYS A 191 -7.44 8.72 30.62
N SER A 192 -7.82 9.73 29.84
CA SER A 192 -9.01 9.68 28.97
C SER A 192 -8.88 8.67 27.84
N GLU A 193 -7.66 8.36 27.41
CA GLU A 193 -7.34 7.57 26.24
C GLU A 193 -6.89 6.14 26.57
N GLY A 194 -6.91 5.74 27.83
CA GLY A 194 -6.36 4.44 28.26
C GLY A 194 -6.87 3.24 27.46
N LEU A 195 -8.13 3.23 27.04
CA LEU A 195 -8.72 2.14 26.25
C LEU A 195 -8.06 1.98 24.85
N ASN A 196 -7.42 3.02 24.32
CA ASN A 196 -6.67 2.95 23.06
C ASN A 196 -5.51 1.93 23.13
N ALA A 197 -5.05 1.56 24.33
CA ALA A 197 -4.06 0.51 24.53
C ALA A 197 -4.53 -0.89 24.05
N LEU A 198 -5.84 -1.05 23.87
CA LEU A 198 -6.52 -2.26 23.42
C LEU A 198 -7.07 -2.13 22.00
N ASP A 199 -6.77 -1.04 21.30
CA ASP A 199 -7.18 -0.80 19.91
C ASP A 199 -6.03 -1.20 18.97
N GLY A 200 -6.13 -2.42 18.41
CA GLY A 200 -5.07 -3.10 17.67
C GLY A 200 -4.82 -2.57 16.27
N ASP A 201 -5.81 -1.90 15.66
CA ASP A 201 -5.70 -1.29 14.34
C ASP A 201 -5.76 0.24 14.35
N ARG A 202 -5.73 0.90 15.52
CA ARG A 202 -5.74 2.36 15.66
C ARG A 202 -4.79 3.13 14.75
N SER A 203 -3.55 2.66 14.63
CA SER A 203 -2.54 3.27 13.77
C SER A 203 -2.91 3.19 12.27
N TRP A 204 -3.83 2.31 11.92
CA TRP A 204 -4.24 1.94 10.57
C TRP A 204 -5.62 2.47 10.21
N VAL A 205 -6.57 2.48 11.14
CA VAL A 205 -7.93 3.04 11.05
C VAL A 205 -8.36 3.59 12.42
N THR A 206 -9.30 4.53 12.45
CA THR A 206 -9.74 5.21 13.68
C THR A 206 -11.23 5.02 13.98
N ASP A 207 -11.92 4.14 13.24
CA ASP A 207 -13.38 3.95 13.32
C ASP A 207 -13.79 2.54 13.77
N THR A 208 -12.83 1.78 14.29
CA THR A 208 -13.00 0.51 15.00
C THR A 208 -12.87 0.77 16.51
N PRO A 209 -13.70 0.13 17.35
CA PRO A 209 -13.52 0.22 18.80
C PRO A 209 -12.41 -0.72 19.26
N ALA A 210 -11.90 -0.46 20.47
CA ALA A 210 -10.96 -1.35 21.15
C ALA A 210 -11.49 -2.79 21.29
N ASP A 211 -10.61 -3.78 21.17
CA ASP A 211 -10.95 -5.20 21.14
C ASP A 211 -9.85 -6.07 21.80
N ALA A 212 -10.28 -7.15 22.46
CA ALA A 212 -9.41 -8.13 23.13
C ALA A 212 -9.73 -9.59 22.71
N ALA A 213 -10.13 -9.80 21.45
CA ALA A 213 -10.21 -11.09 20.76
C ALA A 213 -11.18 -12.13 21.37
N GLY A 214 -12.05 -11.72 22.30
CA GLY A 214 -13.09 -12.54 22.91
C GLY A 214 -12.66 -13.39 24.12
N SER A 215 -11.37 -13.73 24.29
CA SER A 215 -10.91 -14.56 25.43
C SER A 215 -11.21 -13.94 26.79
N ILE A 216 -11.18 -12.60 26.89
CA ILE A 216 -11.54 -11.87 28.09
C ILE A 216 -12.99 -12.10 28.54
N PHE A 217 -13.93 -12.37 27.64
CA PHE A 217 -15.31 -12.68 28.04
C PHE A 217 -15.37 -14.05 28.72
N VAL A 218 -14.65 -15.03 28.15
CA VAL A 218 -14.60 -16.39 28.69
C VAL A 218 -13.94 -16.42 30.07
N SER A 219 -12.89 -15.62 30.30
CA SER A 219 -12.26 -15.55 31.64
C SER A 219 -13.20 -15.03 32.71
N GLU A 220 -14.14 -14.16 32.35
CA GLU A 220 -15.18 -13.62 33.24
C GLU A 220 -16.42 -14.54 33.31
N GLY A 221 -16.35 -15.77 32.79
CA GLY A 221 -17.46 -16.72 32.79
C GLY A 221 -18.60 -16.36 31.81
N LEU A 222 -18.33 -15.50 30.83
CA LEU A 222 -19.31 -15.06 29.83
C LEU A 222 -19.12 -15.78 28.49
N ASP A 223 -20.22 -16.01 27.78
CA ASP A 223 -20.15 -16.40 26.37
C ASP A 223 -19.69 -15.21 25.53
N LYS A 224 -18.59 -15.38 24.79
CA LYS A 224 -18.06 -14.36 23.87
C LYS A 224 -19.06 -13.98 22.77
N CYS A 225 -20.02 -14.85 22.45
CA CYS A 225 -21.10 -14.60 21.50
C CYS A 225 -22.45 -14.35 22.17
N GLY A 226 -22.50 -14.32 23.51
CA GLY A 226 -23.72 -14.14 24.29
C GLY A 226 -24.25 -12.70 24.29
N SER A 227 -25.30 -12.43 25.06
CA SER A 227 -25.94 -11.12 25.12
C SER A 227 -25.10 -10.02 25.78
N VAL A 228 -24.20 -10.38 26.71
CA VAL A 228 -23.29 -9.43 27.37
C VAL A 228 -22.14 -9.08 26.44
N GLY A 229 -22.19 -7.86 25.88
CA GLY A 229 -21.27 -7.34 24.87
C GLY A 229 -20.11 -6.49 25.40
N GLU A 230 -20.03 -6.29 26.71
CA GLU A 230 -19.11 -5.34 27.33
C GLU A 230 -18.47 -5.87 28.61
N ILE A 231 -17.26 -5.40 28.91
CA ILE A 231 -16.48 -5.77 30.11
C ILE A 231 -15.98 -4.50 30.80
N PRO A 232 -16.30 -4.26 32.08
CA PRO A 232 -15.67 -3.22 32.87
C PRO A 232 -14.23 -3.60 33.25
N ILE A 233 -13.31 -2.66 33.10
CA ILE A 233 -11.88 -2.82 33.37
C ILE A 233 -11.47 -1.77 34.40
N PRO A 234 -11.48 -2.09 35.70
CA PRO A 234 -10.97 -1.20 36.73
C PRO A 234 -9.44 -1.09 36.63
N VAL A 235 -8.92 0.13 36.63
CA VAL A 235 -7.47 0.41 36.60
C VAL A 235 -7.11 1.33 37.76
N ASN A 236 -6.17 0.87 38.59
CA ASN A 236 -5.61 1.64 39.69
C ASN A 236 -4.26 2.23 39.28
N PHE A 237 -4.20 3.56 39.16
CA PHE A 237 -2.99 4.29 38.83
C PHE A 237 -2.11 4.50 40.06
N THR A 238 -0.81 4.62 39.83
CA THR A 238 0.25 4.74 40.83
C THR A 238 0.11 6.02 41.69
N ASN A 239 -0.58 7.04 41.17
CA ASN A 239 -0.92 8.25 41.91
C ASN A 239 -2.16 8.10 42.82
N GLY A 240 -2.66 6.89 43.03
CA GLY A 240 -3.83 6.60 43.88
C GLY A 240 -5.18 6.87 43.22
N ILE A 241 -5.22 7.35 41.97
CA ILE A 241 -6.47 7.55 41.22
C ILE A 241 -6.90 6.21 40.60
N SER A 242 -8.18 5.86 40.74
CA SER A 242 -8.79 4.73 40.05
C SER A 242 -9.71 5.20 38.92
N LYS A 243 -9.74 4.46 37.82
CA LYS A 243 -10.69 4.67 36.72
C LYS A 243 -11.13 3.34 36.15
N THR A 244 -12.43 3.21 35.91
CA THR A 244 -12.99 2.07 35.18
C THR A 244 -13.18 2.43 33.71
N TYR A 245 -12.59 1.62 32.83
CA TYR A 245 -12.84 1.67 31.39
C TYR A 245 -13.87 0.60 31.02
N VAL A 246 -14.62 0.80 29.94
CA VAL A 246 -15.58 -0.21 29.45
C VAL A 246 -15.12 -0.68 28.08
N LEU A 247 -14.70 -1.93 27.99
CA LEU A 247 -14.37 -2.57 26.72
C LEU A 247 -15.66 -3.02 26.03
N LYS A 248 -15.87 -2.57 24.80
CA LYS A 248 -17.06 -2.88 24.00
C LYS A 248 -16.65 -3.09 22.53
N PRO A 249 -16.22 -4.30 22.15
CA PRO A 249 -15.77 -4.58 20.80
C PRO A 249 -16.96 -4.64 19.82
N ASP A 250 -16.69 -4.33 18.55
CA ASP A 250 -17.66 -4.53 17.47
C ASP A 250 -17.69 -6.01 17.05
N ARG A 251 -18.67 -6.76 17.57
CA ARG A 251 -18.86 -8.19 17.28
C ARG A 251 -19.34 -8.48 15.85
N SER A 252 -19.67 -7.44 15.07
CA SER A 252 -19.99 -7.58 13.64
C SER A 252 -18.75 -7.48 12.75
N ASN A 253 -17.63 -6.96 13.26
CA ASN A 253 -16.44 -6.75 12.45
C ASN A 253 -15.81 -8.09 12.05
N ILE A 254 -15.69 -8.36 10.75
CA ILE A 254 -15.12 -9.59 10.21
C ILE A 254 -13.66 -9.80 10.61
N MET A 255 -12.93 -8.72 10.89
CA MET A 255 -11.54 -8.78 11.32
C MET A 255 -11.39 -9.03 12.82
N SER A 256 -12.47 -9.04 13.59
CA SER A 256 -12.43 -9.47 14.98
C SER A 256 -12.51 -11.00 15.11
N TYR A 257 -12.08 -11.55 16.25
CA TYR A 257 -12.30 -12.96 16.61
C TYR A 257 -13.73 -13.27 17.10
N PHE A 258 -14.63 -12.27 17.03
CA PHE A 258 -16.08 -12.47 17.03
C PHE A 258 -16.64 -12.82 15.64
N LYS A 259 -15.79 -12.98 14.60
CA LYS A 259 -16.20 -13.38 13.25
C LYS A 259 -17.06 -14.65 13.19
N ASP A 260 -16.91 -15.55 14.17
CA ASP A 260 -17.65 -16.81 14.26
C ASP A 260 -18.95 -16.68 15.07
N CYS A 261 -19.19 -15.54 15.72
CA CYS A 261 -20.44 -15.30 16.42
C CYS A 261 -21.60 -15.15 15.41
N PRO A 262 -22.84 -15.49 15.80
CA PRO A 262 -24.01 -15.31 14.94
C PRO A 262 -24.19 -13.87 14.45
N GLY A 263 -25.06 -13.71 13.44
CA GLY A 263 -25.42 -12.41 12.88
C GLY A 263 -24.48 -11.93 11.77
N ASP A 264 -24.90 -10.83 11.14
CA ASP A 264 -24.20 -10.28 9.98
C ASP A 264 -22.80 -9.80 10.31
N LYS A 265 -21.92 -9.96 9.33
CA LYS A 265 -20.51 -9.55 9.41
C LYS A 265 -20.26 -8.44 8.43
N SER A 266 -19.39 -7.51 8.81
CA SER A 266 -19.08 -6.33 8.03
C SER A 266 -17.65 -5.85 8.26
N ILE A 267 -17.25 -4.83 7.52
CA ILE A 267 -16.04 -4.04 7.77
C ILE A 267 -16.42 -2.61 8.15
N SER A 268 -15.55 -1.91 8.87
CA SER A 268 -15.73 -0.49 9.16
C SER A 268 -15.65 0.37 7.88
N SER A 269 -15.98 1.65 7.98
CA SER A 269 -15.92 2.56 6.83
C SER A 269 -14.48 2.86 6.43
N GLN A 270 -13.57 3.05 7.39
CA GLN A 270 -12.15 3.24 7.08
C GLN A 270 -11.47 1.94 6.67
N GLN A 271 -11.86 0.78 7.21
CA GLN A 271 -11.40 -0.51 6.69
C GLN A 271 -11.80 -0.69 5.22
N ALA A 272 -13.04 -0.33 4.84
CA ALA A 272 -13.45 -0.32 3.44
C ALA A 272 -12.61 0.65 2.58
N ILE A 273 -12.19 1.79 3.14
CA ILE A 273 -11.28 2.70 2.43
C ILE A 273 -9.88 2.09 2.30
N ARG A 274 -9.33 1.45 3.34
CA ARG A 274 -8.01 0.78 3.26
C ARG A 274 -7.98 -0.33 2.22
N VAL A 275 -9.05 -1.11 2.13
CA VAL A 275 -9.25 -2.09 1.05
C VAL A 275 -9.12 -1.40 -0.31
N ARG A 276 -9.73 -0.22 -0.48
CA ARG A 276 -9.67 0.54 -1.72
C ARG A 276 -8.31 1.16 -1.95
N ASP A 277 -7.64 1.67 -0.94
CA ASP A 277 -6.28 2.20 -1.04
C ASP A 277 -5.31 1.11 -1.54
N GLY A 278 -5.49 -0.12 -1.03
CA GLY A 278 -4.76 -1.31 -1.46
C GLY A 278 -4.92 -1.62 -2.96
N LEU A 279 -6.11 -1.42 -3.50
CA LEU A 279 -6.46 -1.65 -4.91
C LEU A 279 -6.13 -0.45 -5.80
N ASP A 280 -6.43 0.77 -5.38
CA ASP A 280 -6.32 1.97 -6.22
C ASP A 280 -4.86 2.35 -6.48
N TYR A 281 -3.99 2.14 -5.50
CA TYR A 281 -2.58 2.44 -5.65
C TYR A 281 -1.69 1.53 -4.82
N GLY A 282 -2.18 0.64 -3.95
CA GLY A 282 -1.43 -0.33 -3.15
C GLY A 282 -0.84 -1.53 -3.88
N LEU A 283 -0.62 -2.60 -3.10
CA LEU A 283 -0.04 -3.88 -3.56
C LEU A 283 -1.05 -4.77 -4.28
N ARG A 284 -2.30 -4.33 -4.42
CA ARG A 284 -3.41 -5.06 -5.06
C ARG A 284 -3.88 -4.40 -6.34
N HIS A 285 -3.14 -3.41 -6.83
CA HIS A 285 -3.51 -2.67 -8.03
C HIS A 285 -3.69 -3.56 -9.26
N ASP A 286 -2.96 -4.66 -9.33
CA ASP A 286 -3.03 -5.61 -10.44
C ASP A 286 -4.39 -6.28 -10.59
N LEU A 287 -5.16 -6.38 -9.51
CA LEU A 287 -6.50 -6.99 -9.53
C LEU A 287 -7.54 -6.13 -10.23
N ILE A 288 -7.30 -4.82 -10.37
CA ILE A 288 -8.27 -3.86 -10.91
C ILE A 288 -7.73 -3.03 -12.07
N SER A 289 -6.44 -3.18 -12.39
CA SER A 289 -5.78 -2.39 -13.41
C SER A 289 -6.31 -2.68 -14.81
N LEU A 290 -6.34 -1.64 -15.65
CA LEU A 290 -6.46 -1.81 -17.09
C LEU A 290 -5.41 -2.79 -17.58
N LYS A 291 -5.77 -3.60 -18.57
CA LYS A 291 -4.84 -4.51 -19.22
C LYS A 291 -4.45 -3.93 -20.57
N ALA A 292 -3.16 -3.89 -20.86
CA ALA A 292 -2.65 -3.40 -22.15
C ALA A 292 -3.29 -4.13 -23.34
N ARG A 293 -3.57 -5.43 -23.18
CA ARG A 293 -4.25 -6.28 -24.18
C ARG A 293 -5.68 -5.84 -24.53
N GLU A 294 -6.33 -5.05 -23.66
CA GLU A 294 -7.73 -4.64 -23.79
C GLU A 294 -7.90 -3.19 -24.29
N ILE A 295 -6.81 -2.44 -24.49
CA ILE A 295 -6.86 -1.01 -24.88
C ILE A 295 -6.43 -0.77 -26.32
N LYS A 296 -7.07 0.20 -26.99
CA LYS A 296 -6.71 0.61 -28.36
C LYS A 296 -5.59 1.65 -28.41
N GLY A 297 -5.10 2.11 -27.26
CA GLY A 297 -4.00 3.07 -27.13
C GLY A 297 -4.39 4.52 -27.38
N LYS A 298 -5.68 4.84 -27.51
CA LYS A 298 -6.14 6.21 -27.76
C LYS A 298 -6.16 7.01 -26.46
N ILE A 299 -5.48 8.15 -26.45
CA ILE A 299 -5.53 9.12 -25.34
C ILE A 299 -6.37 10.32 -25.77
N THR A 300 -7.45 10.59 -25.03
CA THR A 300 -8.36 11.70 -25.32
C THR A 300 -8.29 12.74 -24.20
N ARG A 301 -8.02 14.00 -24.55
CA ARG A 301 -8.17 15.13 -23.63
C ARG A 301 -9.65 15.31 -23.27
N LYS A 302 -9.95 15.48 -21.99
CA LYS A 302 -11.30 15.67 -21.46
C LYS A 302 -11.46 17.05 -20.83
N GLY A 303 -12.14 17.13 -19.69
CA GLY A 303 -12.37 18.37 -18.95
C GLY A 303 -11.10 18.98 -18.39
N SER A 304 -11.20 20.25 -17.99
CA SER A 304 -10.11 20.95 -17.29
C SER A 304 -10.63 22.08 -16.43
N ALA A 305 -9.90 22.44 -15.38
CA ALA A 305 -10.18 23.57 -14.50
C ALA A 305 -8.90 24.32 -14.12
N THR A 306 -9.03 25.57 -13.66
CA THR A 306 -7.90 26.45 -13.32
C THR A 306 -7.96 26.95 -11.88
N ALA A 307 -6.81 27.37 -11.32
CA ALA A 307 -6.76 27.99 -9.99
C ALA A 307 -5.62 29.01 -9.86
N GLY A 308 -5.69 30.08 -10.65
CA GLY A 308 -4.81 31.25 -10.52
C GLY A 308 -3.36 30.98 -10.87
N GLY A 309 -2.48 31.92 -10.50
CA GLY A 309 -1.06 31.84 -10.80
C GLY A 309 -0.27 31.03 -9.76
N ILE A 310 0.71 30.27 -10.23
CA ILE A 310 1.52 29.37 -9.40
C ILE A 310 3.00 29.52 -9.72
N GLY A 311 3.87 29.15 -8.78
CA GLY A 311 5.31 29.09 -8.95
C GLY A 311 5.86 27.67 -8.99
N MET A 312 5.19 26.68 -8.40
CA MET A 312 5.58 25.25 -8.38
C MET A 312 4.33 24.40 -8.20
N ILE A 313 4.39 23.14 -8.63
CA ILE A 313 3.27 22.20 -8.57
C ILE A 313 3.75 20.78 -8.33
N ASP A 314 2.97 20.06 -7.55
CA ASP A 314 2.90 18.60 -7.59
C ASP A 314 1.44 18.13 -7.47
N ILE A 315 1.16 16.88 -7.84
CA ILE A 315 -0.19 16.29 -7.83
C ILE A 315 -0.16 14.86 -7.31
N ALA A 316 -1.15 14.52 -6.47
CA ALA A 316 -1.34 13.18 -5.97
C ALA A 316 -2.78 12.70 -6.19
N TYR A 317 -2.91 11.42 -6.54
CA TYR A 317 -4.21 10.75 -6.58
C TYR A 317 -4.68 10.42 -5.17
N ILE A 318 -5.89 10.86 -4.81
CA ILE A 318 -6.45 10.60 -3.49
C ILE A 318 -7.32 9.33 -3.53
N ARG A 319 -8.37 9.32 -4.35
CA ARG A 319 -9.27 8.17 -4.60
C ARG A 319 -10.42 8.55 -5.54
N ALA A 320 -10.97 7.58 -6.27
CA ALA A 320 -12.24 7.68 -7.00
C ALA A 320 -12.45 8.99 -7.79
N GLY A 321 -11.50 9.36 -8.66
CA GLY A 321 -11.57 10.62 -9.42
C GLY A 321 -11.12 11.86 -8.67
N ARG A 322 -10.85 11.77 -7.35
CA ARG A 322 -10.30 12.88 -6.56
C ARG A 322 -8.79 12.92 -6.62
N VAL A 323 -8.27 14.08 -6.98
CA VAL A 323 -6.84 14.40 -6.94
C VAL A 323 -6.60 15.63 -6.07
N ALA A 324 -5.42 15.75 -5.50
CA ALA A 324 -5.00 16.94 -4.76
C ALA A 324 -3.71 17.48 -5.35
N THR A 325 -3.66 18.79 -5.55
CA THR A 325 -2.49 19.47 -6.08
C THR A 325 -1.89 20.31 -5.00
N ALA A 326 -0.60 20.17 -4.78
CA ALA A 326 0.16 20.99 -3.86
C ALA A 326 0.93 22.02 -4.68
N VAL A 327 0.68 23.30 -4.45
CA VAL A 327 1.20 24.39 -5.27
C VAL A 327 1.90 25.44 -4.42
N ARG A 328 2.93 26.06 -4.97
CA ARG A 328 3.48 27.30 -4.42
C ARG A 328 2.75 28.48 -5.06
N THR A 329 2.12 29.31 -4.25
CA THR A 329 1.41 30.52 -4.69
C THR A 329 2.39 31.62 -5.16
N ARG A 330 1.87 32.75 -5.64
CA ARG A 330 2.70 33.93 -5.98
C ARG A 330 3.34 34.55 -4.73
N GLU A 331 2.65 34.46 -3.61
CA GLU A 331 3.07 34.88 -2.26
C GLU A 331 4.08 33.89 -1.66
N LYS A 332 4.51 32.88 -2.42
CA LYS A 332 5.48 31.82 -2.05
C LYS A 332 4.98 30.87 -0.96
N THR A 333 3.69 30.90 -0.61
CA THR A 333 3.08 29.99 0.37
C THR A 333 2.67 28.66 -0.27
N LEU A 334 2.58 27.61 0.56
CA LEU A 334 2.02 26.33 0.15
C LEU A 334 0.48 26.42 0.14
N LYS A 335 -0.13 25.95 -0.96
CA LYS A 335 -1.58 25.71 -1.05
C LYS A 335 -1.86 24.32 -1.58
N VAL A 336 -2.67 23.55 -0.86
CA VAL A 336 -3.21 22.26 -1.29
C VAL A 336 -4.62 22.48 -1.82
N ILE A 337 -4.89 22.11 -3.06
CA ILE A 337 -6.19 22.30 -3.72
C ILE A 337 -6.73 20.93 -4.13
N VAL A 338 -7.97 20.63 -3.77
CA VAL A 338 -8.64 19.38 -4.11
C VAL A 338 -9.48 19.55 -5.38
N TRP A 339 -9.48 18.52 -6.22
CA TRP A 339 -10.20 18.47 -7.47
C TRP A 339 -10.96 17.16 -7.59
N ASP A 340 -12.22 17.22 -7.99
CA ASP A 340 -13.02 16.06 -8.36
C ASP A 340 -13.09 15.96 -9.88
N ILE A 341 -12.74 14.80 -10.43
CA ILE A 341 -12.82 14.46 -11.85
C ILE A 341 -13.96 13.45 -12.01
N SER A 342 -14.91 13.75 -12.91
CA SER A 342 -16.02 12.83 -13.20
C SER A 342 -15.50 11.50 -13.78
N SER A 343 -16.26 10.41 -13.64
CA SER A 343 -15.86 9.07 -14.12
C SER A 343 -15.63 8.97 -15.64
N ASN A 344 -16.19 9.90 -16.43
CA ASN A 344 -15.94 10.03 -17.86
C ASN A 344 -14.82 11.04 -18.20
N GLY A 345 -14.28 11.74 -17.20
CA GLY A 345 -13.27 12.78 -17.29
C GLY A 345 -13.78 14.14 -17.77
N ASN A 346 -15.05 14.27 -18.18
CA ASN A 346 -15.56 15.47 -18.86
C ASN A 346 -15.62 16.70 -17.95
N THR A 347 -15.77 16.50 -16.63
CA THR A 347 -15.85 17.58 -15.66
C THR A 347 -14.69 17.48 -14.68
N VAL A 348 -14.03 18.62 -14.45
CA VAL A 348 -13.02 18.80 -13.40
C VAL A 348 -13.50 19.93 -12.51
N THR A 349 -13.77 19.65 -11.24
CA THR A 349 -14.36 20.60 -10.30
C THR A 349 -13.39 20.87 -9.17
N ARG A 350 -13.06 22.15 -8.94
CA ARG A 350 -12.30 22.58 -7.76
C ARG A 350 -13.17 22.43 -6.51
N LYS A 351 -12.62 21.88 -5.44
CA LYS A 351 -13.26 21.68 -4.14
C LYS A 351 -12.62 22.59 -3.09
N GLY A 352 -12.38 22.07 -1.89
CA GLY A 352 -11.69 22.80 -0.82
C GLY A 352 -10.21 23.00 -1.09
N ALA A 353 -9.62 23.87 -0.28
CA ALA A 353 -8.17 24.08 -0.25
C ALA A 353 -7.70 24.30 1.18
N GLY A 354 -6.42 24.03 1.44
CA GLY A 354 -5.73 24.32 2.69
C GLY A 354 -4.41 25.04 2.39
N GLU A 355 -3.92 25.82 3.35
CA GLU A 355 -2.70 26.63 3.18
C GLU A 355 -1.70 26.42 4.32
N ALA A 356 -0.43 26.64 4.03
CA ALA A 356 0.66 26.66 4.99
C ALA A 356 1.72 27.70 4.58
N GLY A 357 2.78 27.81 5.39
CA GLY A 357 3.79 28.87 5.27
C GLY A 357 4.58 28.87 3.96
N ILE A 358 5.59 29.74 3.93
CA ILE A 358 6.46 29.95 2.76
C ILE A 358 7.27 28.69 2.46
N ILE A 359 7.33 28.35 1.17
CA ILE A 359 8.07 27.19 0.66
C ILE A 359 8.91 27.57 -0.56
N SER A 360 9.95 26.78 -0.84
CA SER A 360 10.81 26.93 -2.02
C SER A 360 10.97 25.66 -2.85
N ASP A 361 10.50 24.52 -2.35
CA ASP A 361 10.41 23.24 -3.06
C ASP A 361 9.25 22.40 -2.52
N ILE A 362 8.73 21.46 -3.32
CA ILE A 362 7.57 20.64 -2.97
C ILE A 362 7.53 19.28 -3.67
N SER A 363 7.13 18.25 -2.92
CA SER A 363 6.67 16.97 -3.44
C SER A 363 5.47 16.47 -2.61
N ALA A 364 4.51 15.82 -3.26
CA ALA A 364 3.25 15.37 -2.67
C ALA A 364 3.04 13.87 -2.85
N CYS A 365 2.55 13.18 -1.81
CA CYS A 365 2.26 11.75 -1.85
C CYS A 365 0.98 11.42 -1.07
N CYS A 366 0.12 10.60 -1.66
CA CYS A 366 -1.05 10.06 -0.97
C CYS A 366 -0.64 8.94 0.01
N MET A 367 -1.25 8.94 1.20
CA MET A 367 -1.00 7.96 2.27
C MET A 367 -2.21 7.06 2.56
N GLY A 368 -3.30 7.22 1.82
CA GLY A 368 -4.57 6.53 2.06
C GLY A 368 -5.41 7.14 3.16
N LEU A 369 -6.65 6.64 3.31
CA LEU A 369 -7.71 7.25 4.13
C LEU A 369 -8.05 8.71 3.77
N GLY A 370 -7.62 9.19 2.60
CA GLY A 370 -7.70 10.60 2.24
C GLY A 370 -6.57 11.45 2.85
N LEU A 371 -5.57 10.84 3.48
CA LEU A 371 -4.35 11.53 3.92
C LEU A 371 -3.43 11.83 2.73
N LEU A 372 -2.90 13.05 2.74
CA LEU A 372 -1.91 13.56 1.81
C LEU A 372 -0.72 14.09 2.61
N ALA A 373 0.49 13.70 2.22
CA ALA A 373 1.71 14.31 2.71
C ALA A 373 2.23 15.32 1.69
N THR A 374 2.66 16.50 2.16
CA THR A 374 3.48 17.43 1.37
C THR A 374 4.83 17.59 2.04
N ALA A 375 5.88 17.11 1.38
CA ALA A 375 7.26 17.37 1.74
C ALA A 375 7.70 18.67 1.07
N VAL A 376 8.13 19.65 1.86
CA VAL A 376 8.48 21.00 1.39
C VAL A 376 9.80 21.47 1.95
N ARG A 377 10.45 22.37 1.22
CA ARG A 377 11.57 23.15 1.73
C ARG A 377 11.02 24.44 2.31
N ASP A 378 11.06 24.59 3.63
CA ASP A 378 10.51 25.74 4.33
C ASP A 378 11.36 27.02 4.13
N SER A 379 10.93 28.13 4.77
CA SER A 379 11.63 29.42 4.70
C SER A 379 13.03 29.41 5.31
N ASN A 380 13.32 28.45 6.19
CA ASN A 380 14.64 28.25 6.80
C ASN A 380 15.53 27.33 5.97
N GLY A 381 15.03 26.85 4.81
CA GLY A 381 15.74 25.92 3.95
C GLY A 381 15.72 24.47 4.44
N ASN A 382 14.91 24.17 5.45
CA ASN A 382 14.79 22.85 6.06
C ASN A 382 13.67 22.03 5.42
N LEU A 383 13.78 20.69 5.51
CA LEU A 383 12.69 19.81 5.13
C LEU A 383 11.58 19.89 6.18
N LYS A 384 10.34 20.12 5.72
CA LYS A 384 9.13 19.97 6.52
C LYS A 384 8.15 19.06 5.79
N VAL A 385 7.60 18.07 6.48
CA VAL A 385 6.55 17.19 5.95
C VAL A 385 5.27 17.52 6.68
N ILE A 386 4.26 17.98 5.94
CA ILE A 386 2.96 18.37 6.49
C ILE A 386 1.92 17.33 6.06
N MET A 387 1.18 16.81 7.03
CA MET A 387 0.05 15.93 6.77
C MET A 387 -1.24 16.74 6.57
N TRP A 388 -2.07 16.28 5.66
CA TRP A 388 -3.37 16.85 5.34
C TRP A 388 -4.40 15.74 5.27
N GLN A 389 -5.59 15.98 5.83
CA GLN A 389 -6.75 15.13 5.62
C GLN A 389 -7.64 15.77 4.56
N VAL A 390 -7.87 15.04 3.47
CA VAL A 390 -8.90 15.34 2.47
C VAL A 390 -10.16 14.59 2.86
N THR A 391 -11.22 15.32 3.22
CA THR A 391 -12.50 14.72 3.64
C THR A 391 -13.26 14.14 2.44
N SER A 392 -14.33 13.38 2.69
CA SER A 392 -15.26 12.91 1.63
C SER A 392 -15.94 14.05 0.87
N SER A 393 -16.20 15.20 1.51
CA SER A 393 -16.73 16.41 0.86
C SER A 393 -15.69 17.16 0.02
N GLY A 394 -14.40 16.85 0.17
CA GLY A 394 -13.30 17.50 -0.52
C GLY A 394 -12.72 18.71 0.23
N ASN A 395 -13.00 18.83 1.53
CA ASN A 395 -12.35 19.81 2.41
C ASN A 395 -10.94 19.35 2.76
N VAL A 396 -10.04 20.30 3.01
CA VAL A 396 -8.65 20.04 3.38
C VAL A 396 -8.41 20.48 4.81
N ILE A 397 -8.03 19.55 5.68
CA ILE A 397 -7.73 19.81 7.08
C ILE A 397 -6.25 19.58 7.29
N ARG A 398 -5.51 20.58 7.76
CA ARG A 398 -4.11 20.42 8.13
C ARG A 398 -4.01 19.56 9.39
N LYS A 399 -3.06 18.62 9.39
CA LYS A 399 -2.77 17.71 10.50
C LYS A 399 -1.37 18.03 11.06
N GLU A 400 -0.73 17.03 11.66
CA GLU A 400 0.61 17.17 12.22
C GLU A 400 1.65 17.44 11.12
N SER A 401 2.83 17.91 11.52
CA SER A 401 3.98 18.02 10.63
C SER A 401 5.27 17.58 11.32
N GLY A 402 6.15 16.91 10.59
CA GLY A 402 7.51 16.61 11.00
C GLY A 402 8.53 17.50 10.27
N SER A 403 9.73 17.64 10.83
CA SER A 403 10.82 18.41 10.22
C SER A 403 12.14 17.64 10.24
N ALA A 404 13.03 17.98 9.31
CA ALA A 404 14.42 17.54 9.28
C ALA A 404 15.34 18.73 8.89
N GLY A 405 16.64 18.47 8.75
CA GLY A 405 17.62 19.53 8.48
C GLY A 405 17.54 20.14 7.08
N ALA A 406 18.57 20.92 6.74
CA ALA A 406 18.66 21.67 5.50
C ALA A 406 18.68 20.76 4.25
N VAL A 407 17.91 21.15 3.24
CA VAL A 407 17.75 20.41 1.97
C VAL A 407 17.68 21.37 0.79
N SER A 408 17.83 20.84 -0.44
CA SER A 408 17.72 21.64 -1.67
C SER A 408 16.90 21.00 -2.80
N VAL A 409 16.68 19.68 -2.76
CA VAL A 409 15.83 18.93 -3.70
C VAL A 409 15.03 17.94 -2.86
N ILE A 410 13.75 17.75 -3.17
CA ILE A 410 12.84 16.87 -2.43
C ILE A 410 12.07 15.97 -3.39
N ALA A 411 12.04 14.67 -3.10
CA ALA A 411 11.11 13.71 -3.68
C ALA A 411 10.48 12.86 -2.58
N THR A 412 9.21 12.50 -2.72
CA THR A 412 8.50 11.67 -1.74
C THR A 412 7.77 10.51 -2.39
N CYS A 413 7.71 9.39 -1.69
CA CYS A 413 6.85 8.26 -2.01
C CYS A 413 6.47 7.53 -0.72
N ARG A 414 5.48 6.65 -0.78
CA ARG A 414 5.12 5.78 0.35
C ARG A 414 6.00 4.53 0.41
N ILE A 415 6.06 3.92 1.59
CA ILE A 415 6.52 2.56 1.84
C ILE A 415 5.37 1.81 2.50
N GLY A 416 4.77 0.86 1.78
CA GLY A 416 3.50 0.27 2.20
C GLY A 416 2.41 1.36 2.31
N ILE A 417 1.65 1.36 3.40
CA ILE A 417 0.61 2.38 3.65
C ILE A 417 0.75 3.12 4.99
N GLU A 418 1.78 2.78 5.77
CA GLU A 418 2.07 3.34 7.10
C GLU A 418 3.28 4.29 7.08
N TYR A 419 4.11 4.22 6.05
CA TYR A 419 5.38 4.92 6.03
C TYR A 419 5.50 5.80 4.79
N LEU A 420 6.08 6.98 4.99
CA LEU A 420 6.48 7.88 3.94
C LEU A 420 8.01 7.88 3.87
N ALA A 421 8.57 7.89 2.67
CA ALA A 421 9.97 8.14 2.44
C ALA A 421 10.15 9.50 1.76
N THR A 422 11.08 10.30 2.27
CA THR A 422 11.52 11.53 1.60
C THR A 422 12.99 11.38 1.21
N ALA A 423 13.27 11.43 -0.08
CA ALA A 423 14.62 11.53 -0.60
C ALA A 423 14.98 13.01 -0.81
N VAL A 424 16.12 13.41 -0.28
CA VAL A 424 16.56 14.80 -0.30
C VAL A 424 18.02 14.92 -0.67
N ARG A 425 18.38 16.08 -1.26
CA ARG A 425 19.77 16.53 -1.35
C ARG A 425 20.10 17.38 -0.13
N ASP A 426 20.98 16.86 0.73
CA ASP A 426 21.39 17.51 1.97
C ASP A 426 22.31 18.72 1.74
N SER A 427 22.71 19.40 2.83
CA SER A 427 23.60 20.57 2.79
C SER A 427 25.01 20.27 2.27
N LYS A 428 25.44 19.00 2.25
CA LYS A 428 26.71 18.54 1.67
C LYS A 428 26.54 18.09 0.21
N GLY A 429 25.35 18.27 -0.36
CA GLY A 429 25.01 17.85 -1.72
C GLY A 429 24.83 16.34 -1.87
N LYS A 430 24.76 15.58 -0.77
CA LYS A 430 24.60 14.12 -0.77
C LYS A 430 23.13 13.74 -0.71
N LEU A 431 22.83 12.55 -1.24
CA LEU A 431 21.51 11.95 -1.08
C LEU A 431 21.30 11.53 0.37
N LYS A 432 20.12 11.84 0.91
CA LYS A 432 19.60 11.31 2.16
C LYS A 432 18.16 10.84 1.97
N VAL A 433 17.84 9.62 2.37
CA VAL A 433 16.49 9.07 2.39
C VAL A 433 16.03 8.97 3.83
N ILE A 434 14.91 9.61 4.16
CA ILE A 434 14.36 9.68 5.53
C ILE A 434 13.00 8.99 5.53
N VAL A 435 12.78 8.11 6.50
CA VAL A 435 11.52 7.38 6.69
C VAL A 435 10.73 8.00 7.84
N TRP A 436 9.44 8.18 7.59
CA TRP A 436 8.45 8.72 8.51
C TRP A 436 7.36 7.69 8.72
N HIS A 437 6.99 7.43 9.98
CA HIS A 437 5.78 6.69 10.30
C HIS A 437 4.58 7.65 10.32
N VAL A 438 3.48 7.25 9.69
CA VAL A 438 2.25 8.03 9.52
C VAL A 438 1.08 7.22 10.07
N THR A 439 0.32 7.80 11.01
CA THR A 439 -0.87 7.14 11.59
C THR A 439 -2.15 7.51 10.83
N ALA A 440 -3.22 6.75 11.04
CA ALA A 440 -4.53 7.00 10.44
C ALA A 440 -5.15 8.36 10.80
N GLU A 441 -4.80 8.92 11.96
CA GLU A 441 -5.23 10.26 12.39
C GLU A 441 -4.52 11.40 11.63
N GLY A 442 -3.46 11.07 10.89
CA GLY A 442 -2.54 12.01 10.26
C GLY A 442 -1.39 12.45 11.17
N GLY A 443 -1.06 11.66 12.20
CA GLY A 443 0.16 11.86 12.99
C GLY A 443 1.40 11.47 12.19
N ILE A 444 2.54 12.13 12.43
CA ILE A 444 3.77 11.86 11.68
C ILE A 444 5.04 11.94 12.54
N LYS A 445 5.89 10.92 12.46
CA LYS A 445 7.15 10.85 13.21
C LYS A 445 8.29 10.33 12.34
N ARG A 446 9.45 11.00 12.37
CA ARG A 446 10.68 10.47 11.75
C ARG A 446 11.14 9.23 12.51
N VAL A 447 11.42 8.14 11.80
CA VAL A 447 11.76 6.84 12.40
C VAL A 447 13.09 6.27 11.94
N GLY A 448 13.64 6.71 10.80
CA GLY A 448 14.97 6.28 10.36
C GLY A 448 15.45 7.06 9.13
N ASP A 449 16.71 6.87 8.77
CA ASP A 449 17.29 7.42 7.54
C ASP A 449 18.53 6.65 7.08
N ALA A 450 18.90 6.83 5.82
CA ALA A 450 20.16 6.40 5.24
C ALA A 450 20.67 7.43 4.21
N GLY A 451 21.96 7.41 3.91
CA GLY A 451 22.59 8.32 2.95
C GLY A 451 23.32 7.61 1.81
N ALA A 452 23.62 8.36 0.74
CA ALA A 452 24.47 7.91 -0.35
C ALA A 452 25.36 9.05 -0.91
N GLY A 453 25.87 8.88 -2.13
CA GLY A 453 26.80 9.81 -2.77
C GLY A 453 26.21 11.17 -3.12
N ILE A 454 27.04 12.01 -3.74
CA ILE A 454 26.64 13.34 -4.24
C ILE A 454 25.62 13.20 -5.36
N ILE A 455 24.57 14.00 -5.29
CA ILE A 455 23.51 14.07 -6.30
C ILE A 455 23.21 15.52 -6.66
N SER A 456 22.59 15.71 -7.81
CA SER A 456 22.06 17.01 -8.26
C SER A 456 20.54 16.99 -8.44
N ASP A 457 19.93 15.83 -8.57
CA ASP A 457 18.49 15.64 -8.73
C ASP A 457 18.07 14.25 -8.21
N VAL A 458 16.80 14.11 -7.80
CA VAL A 458 16.25 12.84 -7.29
C VAL A 458 14.74 12.72 -7.55
N SER A 459 14.32 11.51 -7.90
CA SER A 459 12.93 11.06 -7.86
C SER A 459 12.87 9.73 -7.10
N LEU A 460 11.71 9.42 -6.52
CA LEU A 460 11.56 8.30 -5.59
C LEU A 460 10.35 7.46 -6.00
N SER A 461 10.50 6.14 -5.98
CA SER A 461 9.40 5.21 -6.24
C SER A 461 9.36 4.10 -5.19
N SER A 462 8.16 3.57 -4.95
CA SER A 462 7.96 2.46 -4.01
C SER A 462 8.35 1.11 -4.64
N VAL A 463 9.03 0.25 -3.89
CA VAL A 463 9.39 -1.11 -4.30
C VAL A 463 8.72 -2.08 -3.36
N GLY A 464 7.77 -2.85 -3.88
CA GLY A 464 6.92 -3.72 -3.08
C GLY A 464 6.37 -3.07 -1.82
N HIS A 465 6.50 -3.76 -0.69
CA HIS A 465 5.79 -3.39 0.54
C HIS A 465 6.66 -2.68 1.58
N ASP A 466 7.98 -2.81 1.48
CA ASP A 466 8.94 -2.34 2.48
C ASP A 466 10.14 -1.61 1.87
N SER A 467 10.20 -1.43 0.56
CA SER A 467 11.42 -0.95 -0.09
C SER A 467 11.14 0.30 -0.93
N VAL A 468 12.20 1.04 -1.24
CA VAL A 468 12.18 2.25 -2.09
C VAL A 468 13.36 2.26 -3.04
N ALA A 469 13.16 2.83 -4.22
CA ALA A 469 14.21 3.11 -5.18
C ALA A 469 14.35 4.61 -5.36
N ALA A 470 15.55 5.15 -5.10
CA ALA A 470 15.88 6.52 -5.49
C ALA A 470 16.57 6.50 -6.84
N HIS A 471 15.99 7.24 -7.76
CA HIS A 471 16.50 7.48 -9.10
C HIS A 471 17.15 8.86 -9.08
N VAL A 472 18.47 8.90 -9.20
CA VAL A 472 19.25 10.12 -8.98
C VAL A 472 20.07 10.49 -10.20
N LYS A 473 20.29 11.78 -10.38
CA LYS A 473 21.37 12.29 -11.23
C LYS A 473 22.61 12.46 -10.38
N ASP A 474 23.59 11.60 -10.57
CA ASP A 474 24.83 11.57 -9.79
C ASP A 474 25.75 12.78 -10.11
N SER A 475 26.91 12.84 -9.44
CA SER A 475 27.89 13.93 -9.65
C SER A 475 28.53 13.97 -11.03
N LYS A 476 28.44 12.88 -11.80
CA LYS A 476 28.91 12.80 -13.19
C LYS A 476 27.79 13.09 -14.21
N GLY A 477 26.59 13.42 -13.73
CA GLY A 477 25.41 13.64 -14.56
C GLY A 477 24.74 12.34 -15.03
N ASN A 478 25.13 11.18 -14.51
CA ASN A 478 24.54 9.90 -14.89
C ASN A 478 23.29 9.60 -14.06
N LEU A 479 22.35 8.86 -14.67
CA LEU A 479 21.29 8.20 -13.91
C LEU A 479 21.91 7.11 -13.04
N LYS A 480 21.58 7.11 -11.76
CA LYS A 480 21.87 6.02 -10.83
C LYS A 480 20.60 5.65 -10.08
N ILE A 481 20.39 4.35 -9.90
CA ILE A 481 19.32 3.82 -9.05
C ILE A 481 19.95 3.20 -7.85
N ILE A 482 19.38 3.48 -6.69
CA ILE A 482 19.80 2.92 -5.42
C ILE A 482 18.54 2.40 -4.73
N VAL A 483 18.57 1.16 -4.27
CA VAL A 483 17.44 0.51 -3.61
C VAL A 483 17.72 0.37 -2.12
N TRP A 484 16.71 0.65 -1.29
CA TRP A 484 16.76 0.38 0.15
C TRP A 484 15.54 -0.39 0.62
N ARG A 485 15.74 -1.23 1.63
CA ARG A 485 14.68 -1.90 2.40
C ARG A 485 14.52 -1.23 3.76
N TRP A 486 13.29 -0.89 4.10
CA TRP A 486 12.87 -0.46 5.42
C TRP A 486 12.57 -1.66 6.31
N GLN A 487 13.40 -1.83 7.34
CA GLN A 487 13.24 -2.83 8.38
C GLN A 487 12.50 -2.20 9.56
N ALA A 488 11.17 -2.33 9.55
CA ALA A 488 10.29 -1.58 10.46
C ALA A 488 10.51 -1.93 11.96
N LYS A 489 10.85 -3.18 12.29
CA LYS A 489 11.08 -3.61 13.68
C LYS A 489 12.36 -2.99 14.23
N GLU A 490 13.40 -2.95 13.41
CA GLU A 490 14.74 -2.41 13.70
C GLU A 490 14.80 -0.90 13.50
N LYS A 491 13.75 -0.31 12.93
CA LYS A 491 13.67 1.11 12.52
C LYS A 491 14.87 1.52 11.66
N LYS A 492 15.27 0.65 10.74
CA LYS A 492 16.51 0.78 9.96
C LYS A 492 16.23 0.77 8.47
N LEU A 493 16.86 1.68 7.74
CA LEU A 493 16.85 1.69 6.28
C LEU A 493 18.16 1.07 5.77
N VAL A 494 18.08 -0.08 5.11
CA VAL A 494 19.25 -0.86 4.66
C VAL A 494 19.39 -0.72 3.15
N ARG A 495 20.58 -0.33 2.67
CA ARG A 495 20.86 -0.27 1.23
C ARG A 495 21.04 -1.69 0.69
N LEU A 496 20.33 -2.01 -0.38
CA LEU A 496 20.37 -3.31 -1.03
C LEU A 496 21.39 -3.31 -2.17
N ASP A 497 21.11 -2.56 -3.23
CA ASP A 497 21.93 -2.55 -4.44
C ASP A 497 21.86 -1.18 -5.16
N SER A 498 22.71 -0.98 -6.18
CA SER A 498 22.66 0.18 -7.06
C SER A 498 23.26 -0.06 -8.43
N ILE A 499 22.69 0.59 -9.46
CA ILE A 499 23.11 0.48 -10.86
C ILE A 499 23.11 1.86 -11.55
N ASN A 500 23.99 2.08 -12.53
CA ASN A 500 24.04 3.33 -13.32
C ASN A 500 23.51 3.12 -14.75
N ALA A 501 22.98 4.16 -15.39
CA ALA A 501 22.62 4.15 -16.82
C ALA A 501 22.73 5.51 -17.50
N GLY A 502 23.95 5.85 -17.92
CA GLY A 502 24.22 6.93 -18.88
C GLY A 502 23.83 8.33 -18.39
N MET A 503 24.21 9.34 -19.18
CA MET A 503 24.01 10.73 -18.83
C MET A 503 22.55 11.17 -19.03
N ILE A 504 22.03 11.96 -18.08
CA ILE A 504 20.68 12.49 -18.11
C ILE A 504 20.65 13.96 -17.72
N SER A 505 19.65 14.69 -18.22
CA SER A 505 19.44 16.10 -17.86
C SER A 505 18.16 16.36 -17.04
N ALA A 506 17.19 15.46 -17.11
CA ALA A 506 15.95 15.47 -16.31
C ALA A 506 15.51 14.04 -16.02
N LEU A 507 14.79 13.82 -14.92
CA LEU A 507 14.27 12.50 -14.55
C LEU A 507 12.92 12.58 -13.85
N ALA A 508 12.12 11.53 -14.03
CA ALA A 508 10.96 11.17 -13.24
C ALA A 508 10.98 9.65 -13.02
N ALA A 509 10.57 9.20 -11.85
CA ALA A 509 10.52 7.78 -11.51
C ALA A 509 9.12 7.37 -11.10
N GLU A 510 8.79 6.12 -11.33
CA GLU A 510 7.54 5.52 -10.88
C GLU A 510 7.72 4.01 -10.78
N ASN A 511 6.94 3.35 -9.92
CA ASN A 511 6.85 1.89 -9.92
C ASN A 511 5.69 1.45 -10.81
N LEU A 512 5.93 0.48 -11.68
CA LEU A 512 4.85 -0.07 -12.49
C LEU A 512 4.12 -1.18 -11.73
N ASP A 513 4.92 -2.09 -11.16
CA ASP A 513 4.47 -3.21 -10.32
C ASP A 513 5.38 -3.30 -9.07
N ARG A 514 5.18 -4.32 -8.22
CA ARG A 514 5.93 -4.66 -7.03
C ARG A 514 7.45 -4.71 -7.28
N TYR A 515 7.86 -5.22 -8.45
CA TYR A 515 9.27 -5.45 -8.78
C TYR A 515 9.78 -4.65 -9.96
N VAL A 516 8.89 -4.09 -10.80
CA VAL A 516 9.27 -3.32 -11.98
C VAL A 516 9.25 -1.83 -11.68
N GLN A 517 10.42 -1.21 -11.73
CA GLN A 517 10.61 0.23 -11.56
C GLN A 517 10.87 0.89 -12.91
N ILE A 518 10.53 2.17 -13.02
CA ILE A 518 10.67 2.96 -14.24
C ILE A 518 11.51 4.20 -13.96
N SER A 519 12.40 4.52 -14.90
CA SER A 519 12.98 5.86 -15.04
C SER A 519 12.59 6.45 -16.37
N ALA A 520 11.81 7.52 -16.35
CA ALA A 520 11.58 8.34 -17.50
C ALA A 520 12.61 9.50 -17.44
N VAL A 521 13.47 9.61 -18.44
CA VAL A 521 14.59 10.56 -18.43
C VAL A 521 14.69 11.33 -19.74
N ARG A 522 15.34 12.50 -19.66
CA ARG A 522 15.86 13.20 -20.84
C ARG A 522 17.31 12.80 -21.06
N ASP A 523 17.56 12.05 -22.12
CA ASP A 523 18.89 11.53 -22.44
C ASP A 523 19.85 12.61 -22.99
N SER A 524 21.08 12.21 -23.31
CA SER A 524 22.11 13.09 -23.88
C SER A 524 21.76 13.65 -25.27
N ASN A 525 20.86 13.00 -26.00
CA ASN A 525 20.34 13.45 -27.29
C ASN A 525 19.11 14.35 -27.13
N ASN A 526 18.81 14.78 -25.89
CA ASN A 526 17.63 15.57 -25.52
C ASN A 526 16.29 14.88 -25.73
N ASN A 527 16.29 13.57 -25.98
CA ASN A 527 15.13 12.75 -26.24
C ASN A 527 14.57 12.17 -24.93
N LEU A 528 13.28 11.85 -24.95
CA LEU A 528 12.68 11.06 -23.89
C LEU A 528 13.19 9.62 -23.98
N LYS A 529 13.67 9.06 -22.88
CA LYS A 529 13.98 7.65 -22.72
C LYS A 529 13.28 7.10 -21.48
N VAL A 530 12.58 5.99 -21.62
CA VAL A 530 11.93 5.24 -20.54
C VAL A 530 12.73 3.96 -20.34
N ILE A 531 13.24 3.75 -19.13
CA ILE A 531 14.08 2.60 -18.78
C ILE A 531 13.36 1.79 -17.70
N THR A 532 13.29 0.48 -17.88
CA THR A 532 12.74 -0.46 -16.89
C THR A 532 13.83 -1.14 -16.10
N TRP A 533 13.51 -1.39 -14.85
CA TRP A 533 14.38 -2.03 -13.87
C TRP A 533 13.60 -3.08 -13.12
N HIS A 534 14.24 -4.20 -12.83
CA HIS A 534 13.68 -5.23 -11.98
C HIS A 534 14.45 -5.28 -10.67
N VAL A 535 13.75 -5.11 -9.56
CA VAL A 535 14.28 -5.32 -8.21
C VAL A 535 13.82 -6.69 -7.74
N SER A 536 14.76 -7.62 -7.59
CA SER A 536 14.46 -8.95 -7.10
C SER A 536 14.31 -8.95 -5.58
N SER A 537 13.26 -9.60 -5.06
CA SER A 537 13.13 -9.85 -3.63
C SER A 537 13.90 -11.09 -3.15
N GLU A 538 14.40 -11.93 -4.07
CA GLU A 538 15.11 -13.17 -3.70
C GLU A 538 16.58 -12.91 -3.39
N ASN A 539 17.22 -11.99 -4.12
CA ASN A 539 18.65 -11.71 -3.98
C ASN A 539 18.97 -10.22 -3.82
N ASP A 540 17.96 -9.37 -3.65
CA ASP A 540 18.11 -7.94 -3.39
C ASP A 540 18.84 -7.14 -4.49
N VAL A 541 18.94 -7.70 -5.70
CA VAL A 541 19.65 -7.09 -6.84
C VAL A 541 18.69 -6.24 -7.71
N VAL A 542 19.19 -5.09 -8.18
CA VAL A 542 18.54 -4.28 -9.23
C VAL A 542 19.18 -4.54 -10.60
N THR A 543 18.35 -4.90 -11.58
CA THR A 543 18.79 -5.19 -12.95
C THR A 543 18.07 -4.29 -13.94
N ARG A 544 18.80 -3.76 -14.93
CA ARG A 544 18.19 -3.10 -16.09
C ARG A 544 17.56 -4.14 -17.01
N ARG A 545 16.34 -3.91 -17.49
CA ARG A 545 15.62 -4.88 -18.33
C ARG A 545 15.46 -4.39 -19.78
N GLY A 546 14.83 -3.25 -19.97
CA GLY A 546 14.53 -2.72 -21.30
C GLY A 546 14.55 -1.19 -21.33
N ASP A 547 14.47 -0.63 -22.53
CA ASP A 547 14.22 0.78 -22.74
C ASP A 547 13.40 1.06 -23.99
N GLY A 548 12.68 2.19 -23.96
CA GLY A 548 11.99 2.75 -25.10
C GLY A 548 12.27 4.25 -25.17
N SER A 549 12.31 4.82 -26.37
CA SER A 549 12.60 6.25 -26.55
C SER A 549 11.45 6.97 -27.23
N ALA A 550 11.38 8.30 -27.11
CA ALA A 550 10.56 9.22 -27.89
C ALA A 550 11.33 10.49 -28.28
N GLY A 551 10.68 11.39 -29.01
CA GLY A 551 11.33 12.59 -29.53
C GLY A 551 11.83 13.55 -28.45
N ALA A 552 12.36 14.69 -28.90
CA ALA A 552 12.96 15.69 -28.04
C ALA A 552 11.97 16.25 -27.00
N ILE A 553 12.45 16.39 -25.77
CA ILE A 553 11.70 16.94 -24.64
C ILE A 553 12.51 17.97 -23.87
N SER A 554 11.88 18.68 -22.95
CA SER A 554 12.58 19.58 -22.00
C SER A 554 12.06 19.51 -20.56
N LYS A 555 10.91 18.89 -20.33
CA LYS A 555 10.31 18.60 -19.02
C LYS A 555 9.65 17.24 -19.07
N ILE A 556 9.57 16.59 -17.91
CA ILE A 556 9.08 15.23 -17.78
C ILE A 556 8.41 15.01 -16.43
N ALA A 557 7.32 14.27 -16.45
CA ALA A 557 6.69 13.62 -15.31
C ALA A 557 6.12 12.29 -15.80
N CYS A 558 5.91 11.33 -14.91
CA CYS A 558 5.27 10.07 -15.27
C CYS A 558 4.37 9.54 -14.16
N CYS A 559 3.39 8.74 -14.54
CA CYS A 559 2.58 7.97 -13.61
C CYS A 559 2.23 6.62 -14.22
N ARG A 560 2.04 5.62 -13.36
CA ARG A 560 1.56 4.30 -13.79
C ARG A 560 0.07 4.32 -14.08
N MET A 561 -0.38 3.47 -15.00
CA MET A 561 -1.78 3.28 -15.37
C MET A 561 -2.13 1.79 -15.33
N GLY A 562 -1.91 1.15 -14.19
CA GLY A 562 -1.97 -0.30 -14.07
C GLY A 562 -0.59 -0.95 -13.96
N LYS A 563 -0.50 -2.22 -14.35
CA LYS A 563 0.71 -3.05 -14.17
C LYS A 563 1.61 -3.13 -15.39
N ASP A 564 1.09 -2.70 -16.54
CA ASP A 564 1.70 -2.84 -17.85
C ASP A 564 1.62 -1.54 -18.65
N LEU A 565 1.10 -0.46 -18.05
CA LEU A 565 0.99 0.83 -18.70
C LEU A 565 1.60 1.95 -17.88
N LEU A 566 2.31 2.83 -18.58
CA LEU A 566 2.91 4.05 -18.04
C LEU A 566 2.47 5.23 -18.90
N VAL A 567 2.15 6.35 -18.28
CA VAL A 567 2.00 7.63 -18.97
C VAL A 567 3.20 8.50 -18.66
N THR A 568 3.83 9.03 -19.69
CA THR A 568 4.78 10.15 -19.55
C THR A 568 4.12 11.43 -20.03
N ALA A 569 4.13 12.46 -19.19
CA ALA A 569 3.73 13.82 -19.57
C ALA A 569 4.99 14.65 -19.77
N VAL A 570 5.17 15.21 -20.97
CA VAL A 570 6.39 15.91 -21.37
C VAL A 570 6.09 17.26 -21.99
N ARG A 571 7.08 18.14 -21.94
CA ARG A 571 7.11 19.34 -22.79
C ARG A 571 7.91 19.02 -24.03
N ASP A 572 7.24 18.97 -25.17
CA ASP A 572 7.85 18.66 -26.46
C ASP A 572 8.67 19.83 -27.02
N SER A 573 9.27 19.64 -28.21
CA SER A 573 10.04 20.67 -28.93
C SER A 573 9.21 21.88 -29.35
N GLY A 574 7.88 21.72 -29.51
CA GLY A 574 6.93 22.82 -29.75
C GLY A 574 6.54 23.59 -28.48
N ASN A 575 7.16 23.25 -27.34
CA ASN A 575 6.82 23.78 -26.01
C ASN A 575 5.37 23.50 -25.60
N ASN A 576 4.78 22.41 -26.11
CA ASN A 576 3.43 21.95 -25.82
C ASN A 576 3.46 20.77 -24.86
N LEU A 577 2.35 20.57 -24.14
CA LEU A 577 2.16 19.35 -23.36
C LEU A 577 1.89 18.19 -24.32
N LYS A 578 2.72 17.14 -24.25
CA LYS A 578 2.47 15.86 -24.89
C LYS A 578 2.40 14.77 -23.82
N VAL A 579 1.38 13.94 -23.89
CA VAL A 579 1.22 12.75 -23.05
C VAL A 579 1.40 11.52 -23.92
N ILE A 580 2.22 10.57 -23.48
CA ILE A 580 2.54 9.35 -24.24
C ILE A 580 2.21 8.17 -23.35
N LEU A 581 1.44 7.23 -23.90
CA LEU A 581 1.12 5.95 -23.28
C LEU A 581 2.12 4.91 -23.75
N TRP A 582 2.75 4.27 -22.79
CA TRP A 582 3.69 3.18 -22.97
C TRP A 582 3.06 1.91 -22.45
N GLU A 583 3.28 0.82 -23.18
CA GLU A 583 3.13 -0.52 -22.64
C GLU A 583 4.49 -1.03 -22.20
N VAL A 584 4.51 -1.70 -21.06
CA VAL A 584 5.66 -2.37 -20.49
C VAL A 584 5.27 -3.81 -20.18
N GLY A 585 6.01 -4.78 -20.71
CA GLY A 585 5.76 -6.19 -20.41
C GLY A 585 6.01 -6.52 -18.94
N ALA A 586 5.35 -7.56 -18.40
CA ALA A 586 5.43 -7.92 -16.99
C ALA A 586 6.88 -8.16 -16.47
N SER A 587 7.77 -8.64 -17.33
CA SER A 587 9.20 -8.83 -17.01
C SER A 587 10.05 -7.56 -17.12
N GLY A 588 9.47 -6.47 -17.62
CA GLY A 588 10.13 -5.21 -17.92
C GLY A 588 10.98 -5.22 -19.20
N TYR A 589 11.17 -6.36 -19.88
CA TYR A 589 12.02 -6.43 -21.08
C TYR A 589 11.44 -5.72 -22.30
N HIS A 590 10.11 -5.75 -22.44
CA HIS A 590 9.41 -5.10 -23.53
C HIS A 590 8.93 -3.71 -23.11
N ILE A 591 9.19 -2.69 -23.93
CA ILE A 591 8.62 -1.35 -23.79
C ILE A 591 8.21 -0.83 -25.18
N GLY A 592 6.93 -0.51 -25.36
CA GLY A 592 6.38 -0.04 -26.63
C GLY A 592 5.48 1.18 -26.46
N ARG A 593 5.47 2.07 -27.45
CA ARG A 593 4.50 3.19 -27.45
C ARG A 593 3.15 2.70 -27.96
N ARG A 594 2.07 3.01 -27.24
CA ARG A 594 0.69 2.65 -27.63
C ARG A 594 -0.09 3.82 -28.21
N GLY A 595 0.23 5.04 -27.79
CA GLY A 595 -0.36 6.24 -28.37
C GLY A 595 0.06 7.50 -27.65
N SER A 596 -0.48 8.63 -28.11
CA SER A 596 -0.20 9.92 -27.49
C SER A 596 -1.38 10.87 -27.63
N GLY A 597 -1.44 11.86 -26.74
CA GLY A 597 -2.31 13.02 -26.84
C GLY A 597 -1.49 14.29 -26.61
N SER A 598 -2.05 15.44 -27.00
CA SER A 598 -1.39 16.73 -26.81
C SER A 598 -2.37 17.79 -26.29
N ALA A 599 -1.83 18.79 -25.62
CA ALA A 599 -2.52 20.03 -25.26
C ALA A 599 -1.61 21.23 -25.54
N GLY A 600 -2.09 22.44 -25.24
CA GLY A 600 -1.38 23.68 -25.53
C GLY A 600 -0.07 23.88 -24.76
N GLY A 601 0.46 25.09 -24.85
CA GLY A 601 1.76 25.46 -24.30
C GLY A 601 1.88 25.26 -22.78
N VAL A 602 3.04 24.80 -22.34
CA VAL A 602 3.28 24.45 -20.93
C VAL A 602 4.65 24.88 -20.41
N GLY A 603 4.72 25.26 -19.14
CA GLY A 603 5.96 25.60 -18.42
C GLY A 603 6.36 24.54 -17.40
N LYS A 604 5.42 24.12 -16.54
CA LYS A 604 5.60 23.06 -15.52
C LYS A 604 4.58 21.96 -15.73
N ILE A 605 4.97 20.73 -15.43
CA ILE A 605 4.16 19.52 -15.65
C ILE A 605 4.35 18.59 -14.45
N THR A 606 3.25 18.05 -13.96
CA THR A 606 3.20 16.84 -13.15
C THR A 606 1.98 16.02 -13.58
N VAL A 607 1.95 14.73 -13.28
CA VAL A 607 0.90 13.81 -13.70
C VAL A 607 0.65 12.76 -12.63
N CYS A 608 -0.62 12.40 -12.42
CA CYS A 608 -0.98 11.26 -11.57
C CYS A 608 -2.18 10.51 -12.16
N PRO A 609 -2.44 9.28 -11.69
CA PRO A 609 -3.69 8.59 -11.99
C PRO A 609 -4.89 9.39 -11.45
N ALA A 610 -6.06 9.16 -12.03
CA ALA A 610 -7.33 9.68 -11.53
C ALA A 610 -8.41 8.57 -11.47
N GLY A 611 -8.07 7.36 -11.90
CA GLY A 611 -8.92 6.19 -11.93
C GLY A 611 -8.21 5.06 -12.69
N SER A 612 -8.95 4.01 -13.05
CA SER A 612 -8.40 2.89 -13.83
C SER A 612 -8.01 3.32 -15.24
N ASP A 613 -8.85 4.12 -15.91
CA ASP A 613 -8.66 4.58 -17.29
C ASP A 613 -8.54 6.11 -17.44
N LEU A 614 -8.45 6.81 -16.31
CA LEU A 614 -8.30 8.26 -16.23
C LEU A 614 -6.99 8.64 -15.57
N PHE A 615 -6.37 9.69 -16.09
CA PHE A 615 -5.25 10.36 -15.43
C PHE A 615 -5.40 11.88 -15.54
N ALA A 616 -4.68 12.60 -14.69
CA ALA A 616 -4.72 14.04 -14.63
C ALA A 616 -3.32 14.62 -14.78
N THR A 617 -3.18 15.64 -15.62
CA THR A 617 -1.98 16.48 -15.65
C THR A 617 -2.27 17.79 -14.93
N ALA A 618 -1.44 18.14 -13.96
CA ALA A 618 -1.38 19.49 -13.42
C ALA A 618 -0.27 20.26 -14.13
N ILE A 619 -0.60 21.44 -14.66
CA ILE A 619 0.32 22.24 -15.45
C ILE A 619 0.30 23.71 -15.04
N GLN A 620 1.44 24.35 -15.26
CA GLN A 620 1.52 25.79 -15.41
C GLN A 620 1.55 26.11 -16.90
N ASP A 621 0.57 26.86 -17.42
CA ASP A 621 0.58 27.30 -18.82
C ASP A 621 1.60 28.43 -19.06
N ARG A 622 1.73 28.89 -20.32
CA ARG A 622 2.68 29.96 -20.68
C ARG A 622 2.34 31.33 -20.09
N HIS A 623 1.13 31.54 -19.60
CA HIS A 623 0.70 32.76 -18.93
C HIS A 623 0.79 32.63 -17.39
N ASN A 624 1.54 31.64 -16.91
CA ASN A 624 1.70 31.29 -15.50
C ASN A 624 0.42 30.85 -14.79
N ASN A 625 -0.65 30.51 -15.53
CA ASN A 625 -1.89 30.03 -14.94
C ASN A 625 -1.80 28.53 -14.64
N PHE A 626 -2.32 28.17 -13.48
CA PHE A 626 -2.47 26.80 -13.07
C PHE A 626 -3.69 26.16 -13.71
N LYS A 627 -3.51 24.95 -14.27
CA LYS A 627 -4.57 24.14 -14.85
C LYS A 627 -4.44 22.67 -14.49
N VAL A 628 -5.55 22.02 -14.16
CA VAL A 628 -5.69 20.56 -14.11
C VAL A 628 -6.46 20.11 -15.35
N ILE A 629 -5.92 19.14 -16.08
CA ILE A 629 -6.52 18.57 -17.29
C ILE A 629 -6.74 17.08 -17.07
N ALA A 630 -7.96 16.61 -17.29
CA ALA A 630 -8.29 15.19 -17.28
C ALA A 630 -8.06 14.57 -18.66
N TRP A 631 -7.62 13.32 -18.65
CA TRP A 631 -7.34 12.51 -19.84
C TRP A 631 -7.96 11.13 -19.66
N LYS A 632 -8.44 10.54 -20.77
CA LYS A 632 -9.00 9.19 -20.79
C LYS A 632 -8.24 8.30 -21.77
N ILE A 633 -7.96 7.08 -21.35
CA ILE A 633 -7.40 6.00 -22.17
C ILE A 633 -8.56 5.13 -22.68
N SER A 634 -8.54 4.76 -23.96
CA SER A 634 -9.51 3.85 -24.59
C SER A 634 -8.85 2.96 -25.64
#